data_AF-A0A922ZXJ7-F1
#
_entry.id   AF-A0A922ZXJ7-F1
#
_cell.length_a   1.000
_cell.length_b   1.000
_cell.length_c   1.000
_cell.angle_alpha   90.00
_cell.angle_beta   90.00
_cell.angle_gamma   90.00
#
_symmetry.space_group_name_H-M   'P 1'
#
loop_
_entity.id
_entity.type
_entity.pdbx_description
1 polymer ?
#
loop_
_entity_poly.entity_id
_entity_poly.type
_entity_poly.pdbx_seq_one_letter_code
_entity_poly.pdbx_strand_id
1 'polypeptide(L)' 'MDPEKIINGISKELQTALKDMAKAKTPEEKLKYSEIVKNLCDSLGVFLSLMSEVVPYDDDEDSIPF' A
#
# COMPACT_ATOMS: atom_id res chain seq x y z
N MET A 1 -14.75 6.63 -3.97
CA MET A 1 -13.36 6.49 -3.47
C MET A 1 -12.44 6.61 -4.66
N ASP A 2 -11.32 7.31 -4.53
CA ASP A 2 -10.33 7.47 -5.59
C ASP A 2 -9.13 6.55 -5.26
N PRO A 3 -8.94 5.43 -5.99
CA PRO A 3 -7.91 4.45 -5.69
C PRO A 3 -6.50 5.03 -5.67
N GLU A 4 -6.20 5.93 -6.59
CA GLU A 4 -4.89 6.57 -6.65
C GLU A 4 -4.64 7.45 -5.44
N LYS A 5 -5.65 8.18 -4.97
CA LYS A 5 -5.52 8.99 -3.73
C LYS A 5 -5.28 8.11 -2.51
N ILE A 6 -5.94 6.95 -2.42
CA ILE A 6 -5.76 6.01 -1.30
C ILE A 6 -4.35 5.42 -1.31
N ILE A 7 -3.89 4.89 -2.47
CA ILE A 7 -2.53 4.34 -2.62
C ILE A 7 -1.48 5.41 -2.31
N ASN A 8 -1.65 6.63 -2.84
CA ASN A 8 -0.71 7.72 -2.59
C ASN A 8 -0.68 8.14 -1.12
N GLY A 9 -1.83 8.13 -0.43
CA GLY A 9 -1.92 8.40 1.01
C GLY A 9 -1.13 7.36 1.81
N ILE A 10 -1.46 6.08 1.64
CA ILE A 10 -0.80 4.97 2.34
C ILE A 10 0.71 4.94 2.04
N SER A 11 1.11 5.20 0.79
CA SER A 11 2.52 5.23 0.39
C SER A 11 3.31 6.34 1.10
N LYS A 12 2.71 7.53 1.26
CA LYS A 12 3.36 8.65 1.99
C LYS A 12 3.50 8.34 3.48
N GLU A 13 2.48 7.75 4.08
CA GLU A 13 2.52 7.34 5.48
C GLU A 13 3.56 6.24 5.71
N LEU A 14 3.63 5.25 4.81
CA LEU A 14 4.62 4.18 4.86
C LEU A 14 6.04 4.73 4.75
N GLN A 15 6.30 5.64 3.81
CA GLN A 15 7.61 6.30 3.70
C GLN A 15 7.99 7.08 4.95
N THR A 16 7.03 7.73 5.59
CA THR A 16 7.27 8.49 6.84
C THR A 16 7.58 7.54 7.99
N ALA A 17 6.76 6.50 8.17
CA ALA A 17 6.95 5.49 9.20
C ALA A 17 8.29 4.76 9.06
N LEU A 18 8.72 4.42 7.84
CA LEU A 18 10.02 3.83 7.58
C LEU A 18 11.18 4.77 7.92
N LYS A 19 11.06 6.06 7.59
CA LYS A 19 12.08 7.07 7.96
C LYS A 19 12.19 7.24 9.47
N ASP A 20 11.08 7.20 10.18
CA ASP A 20 11.07 7.32 11.64
C ASP A 20 11.58 6.04 12.31
N MET A 21 11.23 4.87 11.77
CA MET A 21 11.82 3.59 12.17
C MET A 21 13.34 3.57 11.99
N ALA A 22 13.85 4.13 10.90
CA ALA A 22 15.29 4.24 10.64
C ALA A 22 16.02 5.14 11.64
N LYS A 23 15.32 6.11 12.25
CA LYS A 23 15.87 7.01 13.28
C LYS A 23 15.72 6.47 14.69
N ALA A 24 14.88 5.46 14.90
CA ALA A 24 14.59 4.87 16.20
C ALA A 24 15.84 4.25 16.84
N LYS A 25 16.11 4.60 18.09
CA LYS A 25 17.31 4.18 18.82
C LYS A 25 16.99 3.12 19.85
N THR A 26 15.80 3.15 20.46
CA THR A 26 15.42 2.19 21.50
C THR A 26 14.61 1.00 20.93
N PRO A 27 14.62 -0.16 21.60
CA PRO A 27 13.76 -1.29 21.24
C PRO A 27 12.28 -0.93 21.20
N GLU A 28 11.81 -0.10 22.12
CA GLU A 28 10.40 0.33 22.23
C GLU A 28 10.00 1.21 21.04
N GLU A 29 10.86 2.15 20.63
CA GLU A 29 10.64 2.97 19.44
C GLU A 29 10.60 2.09 18.18
N LYS A 30 11.55 1.14 18.05
CA LYS A 30 11.59 0.22 16.92
C LYS A 30 10.35 -0.66 16.84
N LEU A 31 9.87 -1.16 17.99
CA LEU A 31 8.64 -1.94 18.07
C LEU A 31 7.45 -1.10 17.60
N LYS A 32 7.28 0.10 18.15
CA LYS A 32 6.21 1.03 17.77
C LYS A 32 6.19 1.28 16.26
N TYR A 33 7.33 1.65 15.66
CA TYR A 33 7.36 1.92 14.22
C TYR A 33 7.19 0.66 13.38
N SER A 34 7.66 -0.50 13.84
CA SER A 34 7.41 -1.78 13.15
C SER A 34 5.93 -2.14 13.11
N GLU A 35 5.18 -1.87 14.18
CA GLU A 35 3.73 -2.08 14.23
C GLU A 35 3.00 -1.13 13.26
N ILE A 36 3.42 0.14 13.20
CA ILE A 36 2.87 1.11 12.25
C ILE A 36 3.11 0.65 10.81
N VAL A 37 4.36 0.28 10.47
CA VAL A 37 4.71 -0.21 9.13
C VAL A 37 3.91 -1.45 8.77
N LYS A 38 3.79 -2.42 9.69
CA LYS A 38 2.99 -3.63 9.49
C LYS A 38 1.54 -3.28 9.16
N ASN A 39 0.90 -2.44 9.97
CA ASN A 39 -0.52 -2.10 9.79
C ASN A 39 -0.77 -1.37 8.47
N LEU A 40 0.17 -0.52 8.03
CA LEU A 40 0.08 0.16 6.73
C LEU A 40 0.23 -0.83 5.57
N CYS A 41 1.15 -1.79 5.65
CA CYS A 41 1.29 -2.85 4.66
C CYS A 41 0.05 -3.76 4.60
N ASP A 42 -0.50 -4.15 5.75
CA ASP A 42 -1.71 -4.97 5.83
C ASP A 42 -2.90 -4.23 5.20
N SER A 43 -3.05 -2.94 5.51
CA SER A 43 -4.10 -2.08 4.94
C SER A 43 -3.95 -1.92 3.42
N LEU A 44 -2.71 -1.75 2.93
CA LEU A 44 -2.42 -1.71 1.49
C LEU A 44 -2.78 -3.04 0.81
N GLY A 45 -2.43 -4.17 1.42
CA GLY A 45 -2.75 -5.50 0.90
C GLY A 45 -4.25 -5.74 0.76
N VAL A 46 -5.05 -5.36 1.76
CA VAL A 46 -6.52 -5.41 1.69
C VAL A 46 -7.04 -4.52 0.57
N PHE A 47 -6.52 -3.30 0.46
CA PHE A 47 -6.93 -2.37 -0.59
C PHE A 47 -6.61 -2.90 -2.00
N LEU A 48 -5.41 -3.43 -2.22
CA LEU A 48 -5.01 -4.02 -3.50
C LEU A 48 -5.84 -5.26 -3.83
N SER A 49 -6.17 -6.08 -2.83
CA SER A 49 -7.05 -7.25 -3.01
C SER A 49 -8.44 -6.81 -3.48
N LEU A 50 -9.02 -5.80 -2.84
CA LEU A 50 -10.30 -5.23 -3.26
C LEU A 50 -10.24 -4.67 -4.69
N MET A 51 -9.16 -3.97 -5.05
CA MET A 51 -8.96 -3.47 -6.42
C MET A 51 -8.87 -4.61 -7.44
N SER A 52 -8.22 -5.73 -7.10
CA SER A 52 -8.13 -6.89 -7.99
C SER A 52 -9.47 -7.60 -8.21
N GLU A 53 -10.40 -7.49 -7.25
CA GLU A 53 -11.76 -8.02 -7.38
C GLU A 53 -12.70 -7.09 -8.13
N VAL A 54 -12.46 -5.78 -8.07
CA VAL A 54 -13.37 -4.73 -8.58
C VAL A 54 -12.98 -4.21 -9.95
N VAL A 55 -11.71 -4.30 -10.36
CA VAL A 55 -11.28 -3.96 -11.73
C VAL A 55 -11.76 -5.08 -12.66
N PRO A 56 -12.77 -4.85 -13.51
CA PRO A 56 -12.99 -5.76 -14.62
C PRO A 56 -11.71 -5.69 -15.46
N TYR A 57 -11.14 -6.85 -15.81
CA TYR A 57 -10.25 -6.90 -16.96
C TYR A 57 -11.01 -6.24 -18.12
N ASP A 58 -10.59 -5.05 -18.53
CA ASP A 58 -11.05 -4.43 -19.77
C ASP A 58 -10.37 -5.24 -20.88
N ASP A 59 -10.97 -6.39 -21.19
CA ASP A 59 -10.54 -7.36 -22.23
C ASP A 59 -10.99 -6.88 -23.62
N ASP A 60 -10.97 -5.57 -23.84
CA ASP A 60 -11.09 -4.93 -25.15
C ASP A 60 -9.67 -4.55 -25.62
N GLU A 61 -8.73 -5.50 -25.58
CA GLU A 61 -7.53 -5.42 -26.41
C GLU A 61 -7.93 -5.89 -27.81
N ASP A 62 -8.24 -4.89 -28.64
CA ASP A 62 -8.45 -4.97 -30.07
C ASP A 62 -7.73 -6.15 -30.74
N SER A 63 -8.51 -7.17 -31.13
CA SER A 63 -8.35 -8.01 -32.32
C SER A 63 -6.93 -8.08 -32.91
N ILE A 64 -6.12 -9.04 -32.48
CA ILE A 64 -4.96 -9.50 -33.26
C ILE A 64 -5.52 -10.24 -34.50
N PRO A 65 -5.39 -9.73 -35.74
CA PRO A 65 -5.82 -10.47 -36.91
C PRO A 65 -4.76 -11.53 -37.23
N PHE A 66 -5.20 -12.78 -37.38
CA PHE A 66 -4.39 -13.87 -37.95
C PHE A 66 -3.97 -13.57 -39.40
#